data_AF-A0A2X3GTS4-F1
#
_entry.id   AF-A0A2X3GTS4-F1
#
_cell.length_a   1.000
_cell.length_b   1.000
_cell.length_c   1.000
_cell.angle_alpha   90.00
_cell.angle_beta   90.00
_cell.angle_gamma   90.00
#
_symmetry.space_group_name_H-M   'P 1'
#
loop_
_entity.id
_entity.type
_entity.pdbx_description
1 polymer ?
#
loop_
_entity_poly.entity_id
_entity_poly.type
_entity_poly.pdbx_seq_one_letter_code
_entity_poly.pdbx_strand_id
1 'polypeptide(L)' 'MANFLLSPEAQLRKADAAVWGDPSVLDPQRLPDGQRQALAAALPQDLPPVLAEPHAAWVDALEQEWLRHYGTH' A
#
# COMPACT_ATOMS: atom_id res chain seq x y z
N MET A 1 -14.12 -3.84 15.97
CA MET A 1 -12.76 -4.36 15.75
C MET A 1 -12.31 -3.92 14.36
N ALA A 2 -11.70 -2.74 14.24
CA ALA A 2 -11.17 -2.19 12.98
C ALA A 2 -9.75 -1.60 13.15
N ASN A 3 -9.29 -1.44 14.40
CA ASN A 3 -8.05 -0.74 14.73
C ASN A 3 -6.78 -1.58 14.54
N PHE A 4 -6.90 -2.90 14.34
CA PHE A 4 -5.73 -3.78 14.18
C PHE A 4 -4.91 -3.43 12.93
N LEU A 5 -5.57 -3.17 11.80
CA LEU A 5 -4.87 -2.81 10.56
C LEU A 5 -4.12 -1.48 10.70
N LEU A 6 -4.50 -0.62 11.65
CA LEU A 6 -3.83 0.64 11.95
C LEU A 6 -2.79 0.52 13.08
N SER A 7 -2.51 -0.68 13.60
CA SER A 7 -1.48 -0.83 14.62
C SER A 7 -0.08 -0.60 14.01
N PRO A 8 0.89 -0.08 14.79
CA PRO A 8 2.27 0.08 14.32
C PRO A 8 2.87 -1.23 13.78
N GLU A 9 2.57 -2.36 14.42
CA GLU A 9 3.06 -3.68 14.02
C GLU A 9 2.48 -4.10 12.66
N ALA A 10 1.18 -3.89 12.44
CA ALA A 10 0.54 -4.18 11.17
C ALA A 10 1.09 -3.30 10.05
N GLN A 11 1.34 -2.02 10.34
CA GLN A 11 1.86 -1.06 9.38
C GLN A 11 3.35 -1.31 9.04
N LEU A 12 4.16 -1.74 10.01
CA LEU A 12 5.54 -2.18 9.76
C LEU A 12 5.59 -3.44 8.90
N ARG A 13 4.73 -4.42 9.18
CA ARG A 13 4.63 -5.64 8.35
C ARG A 13 4.17 -5.32 6.92
N LYS A 14 3.26 -4.38 6.77
CA LYS A 14 2.76 -3.91 5.47
C LYS A 14 3.86 -3.19 4.67
N ALA A 15 4.65 -2.35 5.33
CA ALA A 15 5.74 -1.59 4.71
C ALA A 15 6.93 -2.46 4.28
N ASP A 16 7.07 -3.68 4.83
CA ASP A 16 8.10 -4.64 4.41
C ASP A 16 7.88 -5.06 2.95
N ALA A 17 8.84 -4.73 2.08
CA ALA A 17 8.84 -5.06 0.66
C ALA A 17 8.86 -6.57 0.36
N ALA A 18 9.32 -7.40 1.30
CA ALA A 18 9.26 -8.85 1.17
C ALA A 18 7.85 -9.42 1.46
N VAL A 19 6.94 -8.62 2.01
CA VAL A 19 5.57 -9.03 2.36
C VAL A 19 4.54 -8.34 1.47
N TRP A 20 4.52 -7.00 1.47
CA TRP A 20 3.59 -6.20 0.66
C TRP A 20 4.30 -4.96 0.09
N GLY A 21 5.09 -4.26 0.89
CA GLY A 21 5.86 -3.10 0.45
C GLY A 21 5.04 -1.82 0.28
N ASP A 22 3.82 -1.78 0.80
CA ASP A 22 2.98 -0.59 0.75
C ASP A 22 3.25 0.27 2.00
N PRO A 23 3.66 1.54 1.85
CA PRO A 23 4.03 2.40 2.97
C PRO A 23 2.93 2.52 4.05
N SER A 24 3.40 2.82 5.26
CA SER A 24 2.52 3.06 6.41
C SER A 24 1.69 4.33 6.22
N VAL A 25 0.45 4.30 6.71
CA VAL A 25 -0.44 5.47 6.80
C VAL A 25 -0.35 6.19 8.15
N LEU A 26 0.49 5.71 9.07
CA LEU A 26 0.68 6.31 10.39
C LEU A 26 1.53 7.57 10.30
N ASP A 27 1.15 8.58 11.09
CA ASP A 27 1.97 9.76 11.33
C ASP A 27 3.20 9.38 12.20
N PRO A 28 4.43 9.46 11.66
CA PRO A 28 5.63 9.08 12.41
C PRO A 28 5.87 9.94 13.66
N GLN A 29 5.36 11.19 13.69
CA GLN A 29 5.52 12.09 14.84
C GLN A 29 4.71 11.64 16.06
N ARG A 30 3.70 10.78 15.85
CA ARG A 30 2.87 10.22 16.92
C ARG A 30 3.38 8.87 17.44
N LEU A 31 4.47 8.36 16.86
CA LEU A 31 5.04 7.06 17.25
C LEU A 31 6.16 7.22 18.31
N PRO A 32 6.27 6.26 19.25
CA PRO A 32 7.46 6.10 20.08
C PRO A 32 8.73 5.96 19.23
N ASP A 33 9.87 6.42 19.75
CA ASP A 33 11.12 6.54 18.98
C ASP A 33 11.55 5.24 18.29
N GLY A 34 11.42 4.09 18.97
CA GLY A 34 11.78 2.79 18.38
C GLY A 34 10.90 2.41 17.19
N GLN A 35 9.59 2.64 17.28
CA GLN A 35 8.66 2.37 16.18
C GLN A 35 8.84 3.36 15.03
N ARG A 36 9.14 4.63 15.35
CA ARG A 36 9.45 5.66 14.36
C ARG A 36 10.70 5.31 13.56
N GLN A 37 11.77 4.88 14.23
CA GLN A 37 13.01 4.45 13.58
C GLN A 37 12.80 3.21 12.71
N ALA A 38 12.06 2.21 13.22
CA ALA A 38 11.72 1.03 12.45
C ALA A 38 10.92 1.37 11.18
N LEU A 39 9.98 2.30 11.29
CA LEU A 39 9.17 2.72 10.14
C LEU A 39 10.01 3.48 9.10
N ALA A 40 10.90 4.37 9.56
CA ALA A 40 11.82 5.09 8.68
C ALA A 40 12.78 4.15 7.93
N ALA A 41 13.24 3.08 8.60
CA ALA A 41 14.11 2.07 7.99
C ALA A 41 13.40 1.19 6.95
N ALA A 42 12.07 1.04 7.04
CA ALA A 42 11.28 0.28 6.09
C ALA A 42 10.94 1.07 4.81
N LEU A 43 11.10 2.39 4.81
CA LEU A 43 10.79 3.21 3.63
C LEU A 43 11.90 3.08 2.57
N PRO A 44 11.55 2.79 1.30
CA PRO A 44 12.51 2.82 0.21
C PRO A 44 13.10 4.22 0.06
N GLN A 45 14.42 4.31 -0.11
CA GLN A 45 15.12 5.61 -0.29
C GLN A 45 14.88 6.20 -1.68
N ASP A 46 14.72 5.35 -2.70
CA ASP A 46 14.59 5.72 -4.11
C ASP A 46 13.23 5.31 -4.66
N LEU A 47 12.17 6.00 -4.23
CA LEU A 47 10.83 5.78 -4.77
C LEU A 47 10.71 6.36 -6.19
N PRO A 48 10.14 5.62 -7.16
CA PRO A 48 9.82 6.17 -8.46
C PRO A 48 8.77 7.29 -8.33
N PRO A 49 8.66 8.20 -9.31
CA PRO A 49 7.63 9.22 -9.31
C PRO A 49 6.24 8.57 -9.26
N VAL A 50 5.38 9.11 -8.40
CA VAL A 50 3.99 8.68 -8.29
C VAL A 50 3.29 8.91 -9.63
N LEU A 51 2.70 7.85 -10.18
CA LEU A 51 1.85 7.95 -11.36
C LEU A 51 0.44 8.34 -10.92
N ALA A 52 -0.24 9.15 -11.74
CA ALA A 52 -1.63 9.47 -11.51
C ALA A 52 -2.50 8.21 -11.60
N GLU A 53 -3.54 8.15 -10.77
CA GLU A 53 -4.54 7.09 -10.88
C GLU A 53 -5.21 7.14 -12.26
N PRO A 54 -5.56 5.97 -12.85
CA PRO A 54 -6.25 5.93 -14.13
C PRO A 54 -7.61 6.63 -14.05
N HIS A 55 -7.98 7.32 -15.12
CA HIS A 55 -9.27 8.00 -15.18
C HIS A 55 -10.41 6.98 -15.10
N ALA A 56 -11.43 7.25 -14.27
CA ALA A 56 -12.52 6.30 -13.98
C ALA A 56 -13.26 5.79 -15.22
N ALA A 57 -13.30 6.57 -16.31
CA ALA A 57 -13.87 6.14 -17.60
C ALA A 57 -13.21 4.89 -18.20
N TRP A 58 -12.03 4.48 -17.73
CA TRP A 58 -11.35 3.27 -18.18
C TRP A 58 -11.79 2.01 -17.46
N VAL A 59 -12.51 2.12 -16.33
CA VAL A 59 -12.90 0.96 -15.51
C VAL A 59 -13.73 -0.03 -16.32
N ASP A 60 -14.81 0.45 -16.96
CA ASP A 60 -15.72 -0.41 -17.74
C ASP A 60 -15.00 -1.10 -18.91
N ALA A 61 -14.12 -0.38 -19.61
CA ALA A 61 -13.38 -0.92 -20.74
C ALA A 61 -12.39 -2.01 -20.31
N LEU A 62 -11.70 -1.81 -19.17
CA LEU A 62 -10.77 -2.81 -18.62
C LEU A 62 -11.51 -4.04 -18.09
N GLU A 63 -12.66 -3.86 -17.44
CA GLU A 63 -13.48 -4.96 -16.94
C GLU A 63 -14.00 -5.85 -18.08
N GLN A 64 -14.51 -5.24 -19.17
CA GLN A 64 -14.98 -5.99 -20.33
C GLN A 64 -13.89 -6.83 -20.97
N GLU A 65 -12.70 -6.25 -21.19
CA GLU A 65 -11.58 -6.99 -21.76
C GLU A 65 -11.05 -8.08 -20.81
N TRP A 66 -11.02 -7.81 -19.51
CA TRP A 66 -10.65 -8.83 -18.52
C TRP A 66 -11.60 -10.04 -18.56
N LEU A 67 -12.91 -9.80 -18.60
CA LEU A 67 -13.91 -10.87 -18.73
C LEU A 67 -13.79 -11.61 -20.07
N ARG A 68 -13.51 -10.90 -21.16
CA ARG A 68 -13.29 -11.52 -22.47
C ARG A 68 -12.08 -12.47 -22.47
N HIS A 69 -11.02 -12.10 -21.75
CA HIS A 69 -9.76 -12.87 -21.72
C HIS A 69 -9.73 -13.96 -20.65
N TYR A 70 -10.35 -13.72 -19.49
CA TYR A 70 -10.20 -14.54 -18.29
C TYR A 70 -11.52 -14.94 -17.64
N GLY A 71 -12.66 -14.46 -18.13
CA GLY A 71 -13.97 -14.85 -17.63
C GLY A 71 -14.27 -16.30 -17.98
N THR A 72 -14.29 -17.18 -16.98
CA THR A 72 -14.81 -18.53 -17.14
C THR A 72 -16.33 -18.47 -17.06
N HIS A 73 -16.99 -18.76 -18.19
CA HIS A 73 -18.41 -19.09 -18.30
C HIS A 73 -18.83 -20.21 -17.34
#